data_AF-A0A832V6H7-F1
#
_entry.id   AF-A0A832V6H7-F1
#
_cell.length_a   1.000
_cell.length_b   1.000
_cell.length_c   1.000
_cell.angle_alpha   90.00
_cell.angle_beta   90.00
_cell.angle_gamma   90.00
#
_symmetry.space_group_name_H-M   'P 1'
#
loop_
_entity.id
_entity.type
_entity.pdbx_description
1 polymer ?
#
loop_
_entity_poly.entity_id
_entity_poly.type
_entity_poly.pdbx_seq_one_letter_code
_entity_poly.pdbx_strand_id
1 'polypeptide(L)'
;DGSTSPGSQSPIWTLSADLKESGVKPFIEYKNKLYTDTNPNENIYQFDGNSWTMVADLPENDIYSFAIYDNKLYVGTGPNGKLYSLTEIPTYTLTVSKSGTGSGTVTATGINCPTDCSESYNSGTPVTLTAAPSSGSTFGGWGGACSGTTASCTVTIDAVKTVTATFTTAAVADTTKPTVTALTHSPTSPKVGDPITFTATASDNVGVTQIKIWIDDVAKKTCTSSPCTYSTSYTTADSHWYIATAYDNAQNTGRNPEGTGTKSFIVSAATQQLPTGTSTTVNLGTGWNLISIPGDFSAATTTCSNPTIYFFDANTQQYSNAKTFDGIKNTPADVQTGKRTSWWAYAPSACSITYSVINYQTSTGIPVKQGWNFLPITNDMSGKKLDDIKGSCGLSVAYRFNTAANNWVSLPLTANFGNTDRFNGMIVYSNNACTLQ
;
A
#
# COMPACT_ATOMS: atom_id res chain seq x y z
N ASP A 1 -22.71 1.88 -107.05
CA ASP A 1 -23.57 0.90 -106.36
C ASP A 1 -22.89 0.49 -105.09
N GLY A 2 -23.60 0.45 -103.96
CA GLY A 2 -23.10 -0.12 -102.70
C GLY A 2 -23.18 0.77 -101.46
N SER A 3 -24.35 1.32 -101.12
CA SER A 3 -24.63 1.73 -99.74
C SER A 3 -25.10 0.50 -98.94
N THR A 4 -24.29 -0.01 -98.01
CA THR A 4 -24.72 -1.05 -97.07
C THR A 4 -25.36 -0.39 -95.84
N SER A 5 -26.63 -0.71 -95.63
CA SER A 5 -27.43 -0.30 -94.46
C SER A 5 -26.93 -1.00 -93.18
N PRO A 6 -26.90 -0.35 -92.01
CA PRO A 6 -26.62 -1.04 -90.74
C PRO A 6 -27.75 -2.02 -90.45
N GLY A 7 -27.41 -3.31 -90.35
CA GLY A 7 -28.36 -4.38 -90.03
C GLY A 7 -29.00 -4.15 -88.65
N SER A 8 -30.32 -4.00 -88.64
CA SER A 8 -31.15 -4.01 -87.43
C SER A 8 -31.03 -5.38 -86.75
N GLN A 9 -30.29 -5.47 -85.63
CA GLN A 9 -30.37 -6.66 -84.77
C GLN A 9 -31.76 -6.71 -84.12
N SER A 10 -32.46 -7.83 -84.31
CA SER A 10 -33.75 -8.07 -83.67
C SER A 10 -33.55 -8.44 -82.20
N PRO A 11 -34.49 -8.11 -81.29
CA PRO A 11 -34.38 -8.44 -79.88
C PRO A 11 -34.33 -9.95 -79.67
N ILE A 12 -33.44 -10.40 -78.79
CA ILE A 12 -33.31 -11.80 -78.36
C ILE A 12 -34.19 -11.99 -77.13
N TRP A 13 -35.08 -12.99 -77.18
CA TRP A 13 -35.91 -13.40 -76.05
C TRP A 13 -35.18 -14.49 -75.26
N THR A 14 -35.07 -14.31 -73.94
CA THR A 14 -34.48 -15.29 -73.03
C THR A 14 -35.53 -15.80 -72.04
N LEU A 15 -35.44 -17.08 -71.66
CA LEU A 15 -36.32 -17.66 -70.66
C LEU A 15 -36.05 -16.99 -69.30
N SER A 16 -37.07 -16.35 -68.72
CA SER A 16 -36.96 -15.72 -67.41
C SER A 16 -37.08 -16.74 -66.26
N ALA A 17 -38.04 -17.66 -66.33
CA ALA A 17 -38.19 -18.78 -65.40
C ALA A 17 -39.06 -19.88 -66.00
N ASP A 18 -38.90 -21.10 -65.49
CA ASP A 18 -39.81 -22.23 -65.72
C ASP A 18 -40.61 -22.47 -64.43
N LEU A 19 -41.86 -21.99 -64.39
CA LEU A 19 -42.75 -22.06 -63.23
C LEU A 19 -43.36 -23.46 -63.00
N LYS A 20 -42.99 -24.46 -63.80
CA LYS A 20 -43.42 -25.86 -63.66
C LYS A 20 -44.92 -26.10 -63.79
N GLU A 21 -45.61 -25.22 -64.52
CA GLU A 21 -47.03 -25.33 -64.81
C GLU A 21 -47.32 -25.23 -66.31
N SER A 22 -48.53 -25.64 -66.71
CA SER A 22 -48.91 -25.82 -68.12
C SER A 22 -49.18 -24.51 -68.85
N GLY A 23 -49.46 -23.43 -68.12
CA GLY A 23 -49.68 -22.11 -68.66
C GLY A 23 -49.37 -21.02 -67.64
N VAL A 24 -48.99 -19.85 -68.15
CA VAL A 24 -48.85 -18.60 -67.39
C VAL A 24 -49.85 -17.62 -67.97
N LYS A 25 -50.73 -17.08 -67.13
CA LYS A 25 -51.78 -16.13 -67.54
C LYS A 25 -51.22 -14.69 -67.56
N PRO A 26 -51.98 -13.70 -68.08
CA PRO A 26 -51.49 -12.32 -68.19
C PRO A 26 -50.97 -11.78 -66.87
N PHE A 27 -49.86 -11.03 -66.94
CA PHE A 27 -49.23 -10.43 -65.77
C PHE A 27 -49.74 -9.01 -65.52
N ILE A 28 -49.61 -8.54 -64.28
CA ILE A 28 -49.85 -7.17 -63.86
C ILE A 28 -48.62 -6.65 -63.10
N GLU A 29 -48.29 -5.37 -63.29
CA GLU A 29 -47.28 -4.70 -62.46
C GLU A 29 -47.97 -4.03 -61.27
N TYR A 30 -47.52 -4.33 -60.05
CA TYR A 30 -47.95 -3.68 -58.83
C TYR A 30 -46.74 -3.38 -57.95
N LYS A 31 -46.54 -2.10 -57.58
CA LYS A 31 -45.42 -1.63 -56.75
C LYS A 31 -44.05 -2.14 -57.23
N ASN A 32 -43.78 -1.96 -58.54
CA ASN A 32 -42.51 -2.31 -59.18
C ASN A 32 -42.17 -3.81 -59.13
N LYS A 33 -43.20 -4.65 -59.05
CA LYS A 33 -43.12 -6.12 -59.09
C LYS A 33 -44.12 -6.63 -60.12
N LEU A 34 -43.79 -7.72 -60.81
CA LEU A 34 -44.74 -8.38 -61.71
C LEU A 34 -45.46 -9.49 -60.96
N TYR A 35 -46.76 -9.60 -61.16
CA TYR A 35 -47.59 -10.67 -60.64
C TYR A 35 -48.25 -11.41 -61.80
N THR A 36 -48.34 -12.73 -61.71
CA THR A 36 -49.03 -13.59 -62.68
C THR A 36 -49.65 -14.76 -61.94
N ASP A 37 -50.65 -15.39 -62.53
CA ASP A 37 -51.16 -16.68 -62.12
C ASP A 37 -50.80 -17.77 -63.14
N THR A 38 -50.73 -19.00 -62.67
CA THR A 38 -50.43 -20.18 -63.49
C THR A 38 -51.61 -21.14 -63.55
N ASN A 39 -51.64 -22.01 -64.55
CA ASN A 39 -52.64 -23.06 -64.68
C ASN A 39 -51.96 -24.44 -64.79
N PRO A 40 -52.45 -25.49 -64.11
CA PRO A 40 -53.79 -25.65 -63.53
C PRO A 40 -53.94 -25.36 -62.04
N ASN A 41 -52.87 -25.02 -61.32
CA ASN A 41 -52.97 -24.89 -59.86
C ASN A 41 -53.34 -23.47 -59.40
N GLU A 42 -53.41 -22.49 -60.31
CA GLU A 42 -53.84 -21.11 -59.99
C GLU A 42 -52.97 -20.44 -58.91
N ASN A 43 -51.69 -20.83 -58.90
CA ASN A 43 -50.68 -20.27 -58.03
C ASN A 43 -50.34 -18.84 -58.48
N ILE A 44 -50.32 -17.91 -57.54
CA ILE A 44 -49.88 -16.53 -57.81
C ILE A 44 -48.37 -16.46 -57.62
N TYR A 45 -47.67 -16.09 -58.69
CA TYR A 45 -46.24 -15.83 -58.68
C TYR A 45 -45.94 -14.34 -58.74
N GLN A 46 -44.90 -13.93 -58.02
CA GLN A 46 -44.36 -12.58 -58.01
C GLN A 46 -42.91 -12.58 -58.51
N PHE A 47 -42.58 -11.67 -59.42
CA PHE A 47 -41.22 -11.31 -59.78
C PHE A 47 -40.78 -10.05 -59.05
N ASP A 48 -39.69 -10.12 -58.29
CA ASP A 48 -39.13 -8.99 -57.54
C ASP A 48 -38.06 -8.20 -58.28
N GLY A 49 -37.78 -8.54 -59.53
CA GLY A 49 -36.66 -8.01 -60.32
C GLY A 49 -35.50 -8.99 -60.46
N ASN A 50 -35.42 -10.00 -59.60
CA ASN A 50 -34.36 -11.02 -59.61
C ASN A 50 -34.92 -12.41 -59.86
N SER A 51 -36.03 -12.78 -59.22
CA SER A 51 -36.57 -14.14 -59.28
C SER A 51 -38.09 -14.19 -59.17
N TRP A 52 -38.68 -15.24 -59.74
CA TRP A 52 -40.09 -15.55 -59.59
C TRP A 52 -40.30 -16.43 -58.35
N THR A 53 -41.25 -16.06 -57.49
CA THR A 53 -41.59 -16.78 -56.26
C THR A 53 -43.10 -16.94 -56.15
N MET A 54 -43.57 -18.13 -55.74
CA MET A 54 -44.98 -18.34 -55.43
C MET A 54 -45.33 -17.59 -54.15
N VAL A 55 -46.27 -16.65 -54.22
CA VAL A 55 -46.65 -15.77 -53.09
C VAL A 55 -48.03 -16.08 -52.53
N ALA A 56 -48.86 -16.82 -53.27
CA ALA A 56 -50.14 -17.33 -52.77
C ALA A 56 -50.60 -18.55 -53.56
N ASP A 57 -51.30 -19.45 -52.85
CA ASP A 57 -52.16 -20.50 -53.38
C ASP A 57 -53.57 -20.16 -52.86
N LEU A 58 -54.45 -19.68 -53.74
CA LEU A 58 -55.80 -19.28 -53.36
C LEU A 58 -56.71 -20.52 -53.32
N PRO A 59 -57.68 -20.60 -52.41
CA PRO A 59 -58.54 -21.79 -52.26
C PRO A 59 -59.62 -21.90 -53.36
N GLU A 60 -59.39 -21.33 -54.53
CA GLU A 60 -60.30 -21.23 -55.67
C GLU A 60 -59.60 -21.80 -56.90
N ASN A 61 -60.36 -22.43 -57.80
CA ASN A 61 -59.80 -23.21 -58.91
C ASN A 61 -59.58 -22.39 -60.18
N ASP A 62 -59.94 -21.12 -60.18
CA ASP A 62 -59.73 -20.21 -61.31
C ASP A 62 -59.39 -18.80 -60.81
N ILE A 63 -58.30 -18.22 -61.32
CA ILE A 63 -58.03 -16.79 -61.30
C ILE A 63 -58.41 -16.21 -62.67
N TYR A 64 -59.30 -15.21 -62.67
CA TYR A 64 -59.79 -14.58 -63.92
C TYR A 64 -59.12 -13.25 -64.22
N SER A 65 -58.82 -12.46 -63.19
CA SER A 65 -58.33 -11.10 -63.37
C SER A 65 -57.60 -10.57 -62.15
N PHE A 66 -56.58 -9.77 -62.40
CA PHE A 66 -56.00 -8.85 -61.43
C PHE A 66 -56.52 -7.43 -61.65
N ALA A 67 -56.68 -6.68 -60.56
CA ALA A 67 -57.00 -5.25 -60.62
C ALA A 67 -56.28 -4.49 -59.50
N ILE A 68 -55.90 -3.24 -59.77
CA ILE A 68 -55.32 -2.36 -58.75
C ILE A 68 -56.32 -1.26 -58.44
N TYR A 69 -56.65 -1.08 -57.16
CA TYR A 69 -57.52 0.00 -56.71
C TYR A 69 -57.06 0.49 -55.33
N ASP A 70 -57.02 1.80 -55.13
CA ASP A 70 -56.58 2.42 -53.85
C ASP A 70 -55.25 1.83 -53.32
N ASN A 71 -54.26 1.73 -54.21
CA ASN A 71 -52.93 1.18 -53.94
C ASN A 71 -52.95 -0.26 -53.36
N LYS A 72 -53.99 -1.05 -53.65
CA LYS A 72 -54.09 -2.48 -53.31
C LYS A 72 -54.28 -3.32 -54.57
N LEU A 73 -53.65 -4.48 -54.59
CA LEU A 73 -53.85 -5.49 -55.64
C LEU A 73 -55.00 -6.41 -55.25
N TYR A 74 -55.95 -6.59 -56.15
CA TYR A 74 -57.11 -7.46 -56.01
C TYR A 74 -57.08 -8.57 -57.05
N VAL A 75 -57.61 -9.74 -56.68
CA VAL A 75 -57.74 -10.91 -57.54
C VAL A 75 -59.18 -11.39 -57.53
N GLY A 76 -59.79 -11.44 -58.70
CA GLY A 76 -61.13 -12.02 -58.91
C GLY A 76 -61.03 -13.50 -59.25
N THR A 77 -61.76 -14.34 -58.51
CA THR A 77 -61.63 -15.80 -58.59
C THR A 77 -62.95 -16.52 -58.88
N GLY A 78 -62.86 -17.76 -59.38
CA GLY A 78 -63.96 -18.71 -59.54
C GLY A 78 -63.61 -20.11 -59.01
N PRO A 79 -64.60 -21.00 -58.87
CA PRO A 79 -66.00 -20.81 -59.22
C PRO A 79 -66.85 -20.16 -58.11
N ASN A 80 -66.33 -19.99 -56.88
CA ASN A 80 -67.16 -19.52 -55.76
C ASN A 80 -67.30 -17.98 -55.69
N GLY A 81 -66.72 -17.24 -56.64
CA GLY A 81 -66.93 -15.81 -56.81
C GLY A 81 -66.33 -14.94 -55.71
N LYS A 82 -65.22 -15.38 -55.10
CA LYS A 82 -64.51 -14.60 -54.07
C LYS A 82 -63.61 -13.52 -54.68
N LEU A 83 -63.31 -12.52 -53.85
CA LEU A 83 -62.35 -11.46 -54.15
C LEU A 83 -61.29 -11.48 -53.06
N TYR A 84 -60.02 -11.57 -53.46
CA TYR A 84 -58.88 -11.49 -52.55
C TYR A 84 -58.14 -10.19 -52.77
N SER A 85 -57.53 -9.65 -51.72
CA SER A 85 -56.63 -8.51 -51.82
C SER A 85 -55.28 -8.84 -51.19
N LEU A 86 -54.19 -8.43 -51.83
CA LEU A 86 -52.86 -8.57 -51.28
C LEU A 86 -52.66 -7.62 -50.10
N THR A 87 -52.27 -8.17 -48.94
CA THR A 87 -51.83 -7.40 -47.78
C THR A 87 -50.33 -7.54 -47.65
N GLU A 88 -49.61 -6.43 -47.82
CA GLU A 88 -48.16 -6.41 -47.62
C GLU A 88 -47.83 -6.38 -46.12
N ILE A 89 -46.79 -7.12 -45.74
CA ILE A 89 -46.23 -7.05 -44.39
C ILE A 89 -45.12 -5.99 -44.43
N PRO A 90 -45.24 -4.86 -43.70
CA PRO A 90 -44.19 -3.85 -43.69
C PRO A 90 -42.91 -4.42 -43.08
N THR A 91 -41.75 -3.99 -43.58
CA THR A 91 -40.46 -4.31 -42.97
C THR A 91 -39.97 -3.17 -42.10
N TYR A 92 -39.32 -3.51 -40.99
CA TYR A 92 -38.66 -2.54 -40.13
C TYR A 92 -37.24 -2.98 -39.78
N THR A 93 -36.33 -2.02 -39.75
CA THR A 93 -34.94 -2.26 -39.39
C THR A 93 -34.79 -2.35 -37.87
N LEU A 94 -34.10 -3.40 -37.41
CA LEU A 94 -33.57 -3.50 -36.06
C LEU A 94 -32.09 -3.12 -36.10
N THR A 95 -31.69 -2.17 -35.26
CA THR A 95 -30.28 -1.76 -35.11
C THR A 95 -29.76 -2.18 -33.74
N VAL A 96 -28.59 -2.80 -33.71
CA VAL A 96 -27.89 -3.17 -32.48
C VAL A 96 -26.70 -2.23 -32.26
N SER A 97 -26.63 -1.67 -31.06
CA SER A 97 -25.53 -0.83 -30.59
C SER A 97 -24.82 -1.51 -29.43
N LYS A 98 -23.52 -1.24 -29.27
CA LYS A 98 -22.72 -1.72 -28.12
C LYS A 98 -22.25 -0.52 -27.31
N SER A 99 -22.22 -0.67 -25.99
CA SER A 99 -21.75 0.39 -25.08
C SER A 99 -20.96 -0.20 -23.89
N GLY A 100 -20.39 0.69 -23.08
CA GLY A 100 -19.58 0.35 -21.90
C GLY A 100 -18.08 0.25 -22.19
N THR A 101 -17.30 -0.10 -21.17
CA THR A 101 -15.82 -0.16 -21.25
C THR A 101 -15.29 -1.47 -21.80
N GLY A 102 -16.11 -2.53 -21.78
CA GLY A 102 -15.74 -3.87 -22.22
C GLY A 102 -16.02 -4.10 -23.70
N SER A 103 -15.76 -5.33 -24.14
CA SER A 103 -16.01 -5.79 -25.51
C SER A 103 -16.83 -7.07 -25.54
N GLY A 104 -17.47 -7.32 -26.68
CA GLY A 104 -18.35 -8.46 -26.91
C GLY A 104 -19.00 -8.41 -28.28
N THR A 105 -19.70 -9.49 -28.60
CA THR A 105 -20.48 -9.66 -29.82
C THR A 105 -21.96 -9.79 -29.50
N VAL A 106 -22.80 -9.46 -30.48
CA VAL A 106 -24.25 -9.69 -30.42
C VAL A 106 -24.68 -10.38 -31.70
N THR A 107 -25.40 -11.49 -31.59
CA THR A 107 -25.86 -12.28 -32.74
C THR A 107 -27.38 -12.45 -32.75
N ALA A 108 -27.95 -12.48 -33.95
CA ALA A 108 -29.31 -12.93 -34.25
C ALA A 108 -29.36 -13.40 -35.72
N THR A 109 -30.52 -13.87 -36.21
CA THR A 109 -30.70 -14.18 -37.64
C THR A 109 -30.47 -12.94 -38.49
N GLY A 110 -29.39 -12.89 -39.27
CA GLY A 110 -29.01 -11.72 -40.07
C GLY A 110 -28.24 -10.63 -39.32
N ILE A 111 -27.91 -10.81 -38.03
CA ILE A 111 -27.12 -9.84 -37.24
C ILE A 111 -25.89 -10.53 -36.65
N ASN A 112 -24.71 -9.91 -36.82
CA ASN A 112 -23.45 -10.33 -36.23
C ASN A 112 -22.58 -9.12 -35.84
N CYS A 113 -22.98 -8.41 -34.78
CA CYS A 113 -22.27 -7.25 -34.28
C CYS A 113 -20.93 -7.63 -33.64
N PRO A 114 -19.84 -6.87 -33.87
CA PRO A 114 -19.82 -5.53 -34.46
C PRO A 114 -19.72 -5.46 -36.00
N THR A 115 -19.59 -6.59 -36.70
CA THR A 115 -19.35 -6.59 -38.15
C THR A 115 -20.60 -6.20 -38.94
N ASP A 116 -21.76 -6.71 -38.52
CA ASP A 116 -23.06 -6.38 -39.10
C ASP A 116 -24.08 -6.19 -37.98
N CYS A 117 -24.62 -4.98 -37.88
CA CYS A 117 -25.41 -4.53 -36.73
C CYS A 117 -26.83 -4.10 -37.06
N SER A 118 -27.29 -4.34 -38.28
CA SER A 118 -28.64 -3.96 -38.69
C SER A 118 -29.22 -4.95 -39.67
N GLU A 119 -30.46 -5.35 -39.42
CA GLU A 119 -31.22 -6.23 -40.33
C GLU A 119 -32.68 -5.77 -40.41
N SER A 120 -33.30 -5.96 -41.56
CA SER A 120 -34.72 -5.64 -41.79
C SER A 120 -35.57 -6.89 -41.67
N TYR A 121 -36.58 -6.83 -40.81
CA TYR A 121 -37.51 -7.94 -40.58
C TYR A 121 -38.92 -7.53 -40.93
N ASN A 122 -39.73 -8.51 -41.35
CA ASN A 122 -41.17 -8.34 -41.46
C ASN A 122 -41.79 -7.97 -40.10
N SER A 123 -42.76 -7.08 -40.12
CA SER A 123 -43.54 -6.72 -38.93
C SER A 123 -44.17 -7.97 -38.28
N GLY A 124 -44.17 -8.01 -36.95
CA GLY A 124 -44.58 -9.15 -36.14
C GLY A 124 -43.48 -10.19 -35.89
N THR A 125 -42.33 -10.13 -36.57
CA THR A 125 -41.25 -11.12 -36.40
C THR A 125 -40.62 -11.03 -35.00
N PRO A 126 -40.59 -12.14 -34.23
CA PRO A 126 -39.81 -12.20 -32.99
C PRO A 126 -38.33 -12.46 -33.31
N VAL A 127 -37.45 -11.55 -32.91
CA VAL A 127 -35.99 -11.65 -33.10
C VAL A 127 -35.33 -11.89 -31.76
N THR A 128 -34.57 -12.99 -31.61
CA THR A 128 -33.82 -13.28 -30.39
C THR A 128 -32.35 -12.91 -30.56
N LEU A 129 -31.93 -11.89 -29.83
CA LEU A 129 -30.54 -11.42 -29.73
C LEU A 129 -29.81 -12.18 -28.64
N THR A 130 -28.56 -12.55 -28.88
CA THR A 130 -27.68 -13.17 -27.89
C THR A 130 -26.38 -12.36 -27.78
N ALA A 131 -26.06 -11.89 -26.58
CA ALA A 131 -24.82 -11.20 -26.26
C ALA A 131 -23.78 -12.18 -25.72
N ALA A 132 -22.56 -12.11 -26.27
CA ALA A 132 -21.41 -12.88 -25.80
C ALA A 132 -20.26 -11.92 -25.42
N PRO A 133 -19.93 -11.77 -24.13
CA PRO A 133 -18.79 -10.95 -23.72
C PRO A 133 -17.47 -11.59 -24.19
N SER A 134 -16.52 -10.76 -24.63
CA SER A 134 -15.17 -11.22 -24.95
C SER A 134 -14.36 -11.50 -23.68
N SER A 135 -13.19 -12.16 -23.82
CA SER A 135 -12.27 -12.37 -22.70
C SER A 135 -11.91 -11.05 -22.02
N GLY A 136 -11.91 -11.02 -20.68
CA GLY A 136 -11.69 -9.81 -19.89
C GLY A 136 -12.87 -8.85 -19.85
N SER A 137 -14.07 -9.26 -20.29
CA SER A 137 -15.30 -8.46 -20.22
C SER A 137 -16.45 -9.25 -19.58
N THR A 138 -17.45 -8.52 -19.09
CA THR A 138 -18.73 -9.06 -18.59
C THR A 138 -19.89 -8.37 -19.29
N PHE A 139 -21.01 -9.08 -19.44
CA PHE A 139 -22.24 -8.51 -19.99
C PHE A 139 -22.99 -7.73 -18.90
N GLY A 140 -23.15 -6.43 -19.09
CA GLY A 140 -23.80 -5.52 -18.15
C GLY A 140 -25.32 -5.43 -18.32
N GLY A 141 -25.86 -5.90 -19.44
CA GLY A 141 -27.30 -5.92 -19.71
C GLY A 141 -27.71 -5.23 -21.01
N TRP A 142 -29.00 -5.34 -21.31
CA TRP A 142 -29.65 -4.76 -22.47
C TRP A 142 -30.33 -3.43 -22.18
N GLY A 143 -30.46 -2.59 -23.21
CA GLY A 143 -31.25 -1.36 -23.21
C GLY A 143 -31.94 -1.09 -24.56
N GLY A 144 -32.76 -0.03 -24.60
CA GLY A 144 -33.56 0.33 -25.77
C GLY A 144 -34.83 -0.51 -25.89
N ALA A 145 -35.05 -1.12 -27.06
CA ALA A 145 -36.17 -2.01 -27.33
C ALA A 145 -36.12 -3.36 -26.59
N CYS A 146 -35.04 -3.59 -25.85
CA CYS A 146 -34.81 -4.77 -25.02
C CYS A 146 -34.39 -4.32 -23.60
N SER A 147 -34.58 -5.16 -22.59
CA SER A 147 -34.15 -4.90 -21.22
C SER A 147 -33.75 -6.19 -20.49
N GLY A 148 -33.05 -6.04 -19.36
CA GLY A 148 -32.63 -7.14 -18.50
C GLY A 148 -31.14 -7.49 -18.61
N THR A 149 -30.69 -8.39 -17.74
CA THR A 149 -29.28 -8.80 -17.61
C THR A 149 -28.99 -10.21 -18.15
N THR A 150 -30.01 -10.91 -18.65
CA THR A 150 -29.85 -12.21 -19.30
C THR A 150 -29.14 -12.05 -20.64
N ALA A 151 -28.22 -12.96 -20.95
CA ALA A 151 -27.44 -12.90 -22.19
C ALA A 151 -28.31 -12.98 -23.47
N SER A 152 -29.53 -13.52 -23.37
CA SER A 152 -30.49 -13.56 -24.48
C SER A 152 -31.64 -12.58 -24.24
N CYS A 153 -32.14 -11.99 -25.33
CA CYS A 153 -33.31 -11.12 -25.32
C CYS A 153 -34.12 -11.25 -26.61
N THR A 154 -35.44 -11.35 -26.50
CA THR A 154 -36.34 -11.41 -27.64
C THR A 154 -37.09 -10.10 -27.82
N VAL A 155 -37.05 -9.55 -29.04
CA VAL A 155 -37.75 -8.32 -29.45
C VAL A 155 -38.68 -8.63 -30.60
N THR A 156 -39.95 -8.28 -30.48
CA THR A 156 -40.91 -8.31 -31.60
C THR A 156 -40.77 -7.05 -32.43
N ILE A 157 -40.61 -7.19 -33.75
CA ILE A 157 -40.42 -6.07 -34.68
C ILE A 157 -41.78 -5.55 -35.12
N ASP A 158 -42.19 -4.37 -34.66
CA ASP A 158 -43.46 -3.71 -35.01
C ASP A 158 -43.25 -2.27 -35.53
N ALA A 159 -42.01 -1.78 -35.44
CA ALA A 159 -41.53 -0.48 -35.88
C ALA A 159 -40.00 -0.55 -36.00
N VAL A 160 -39.34 0.54 -36.42
CA VAL A 160 -37.88 0.66 -36.33
C VAL A 160 -37.46 0.59 -34.87
N LYS A 161 -36.52 -0.31 -34.54
CA LYS A 161 -36.09 -0.55 -33.16
C LYS A 161 -34.59 -0.48 -33.02
N THR A 162 -34.13 0.00 -31.86
CA THR A 162 -32.73 -0.01 -31.48
C THR A 162 -32.55 -0.75 -30.17
N VAL A 163 -31.59 -1.68 -30.12
CA VAL A 163 -31.18 -2.38 -28.90
C VAL A 163 -29.74 -2.01 -28.58
N THR A 164 -29.44 -1.81 -27.30
CA THR A 164 -28.08 -1.57 -26.82
C THR A 164 -27.63 -2.74 -25.94
N ALA A 165 -26.52 -3.37 -26.28
CA ALA A 165 -25.82 -4.32 -25.41
C ALA A 165 -24.69 -3.60 -24.67
N THR A 166 -24.68 -3.68 -23.34
CA THR A 166 -23.62 -3.07 -22.53
C THR A 166 -22.61 -4.14 -22.11
N PHE A 167 -21.33 -3.89 -22.38
CA PHE A 167 -20.22 -4.72 -21.92
C PHE A 167 -19.31 -3.90 -21.02
N THR A 168 -18.89 -4.46 -19.90
CA THR A 168 -17.95 -3.80 -18.97
C THR A 168 -16.68 -4.63 -18.86
N THR A 169 -15.53 -3.98 -18.76
CA THR A 169 -14.26 -4.68 -18.47
C THR A 169 -14.42 -5.46 -17.16
N ALA A 170 -14.13 -6.76 -17.20
CA ALA A 170 -14.02 -7.55 -16.00
C ALA A 170 -12.89 -6.95 -15.15
N ALA A 171 -13.13 -6.73 -13.85
CA ALA A 171 -12.05 -6.40 -12.95
C ALA A 171 -11.00 -7.51 -13.03
N VAL A 172 -9.76 -7.17 -13.39
CA VAL A 172 -8.66 -8.11 -13.26
C VAL A 172 -8.60 -8.52 -11.79
N ALA A 173 -8.71 -9.81 -11.52
CA ALA A 173 -8.53 -10.31 -10.16
C ALA A 173 -7.09 -10.02 -9.75
N ASP A 174 -6.90 -9.02 -8.91
CA ASP A 174 -5.59 -8.70 -8.36
C ASP A 174 -5.25 -9.73 -7.29
N THR A 175 -4.29 -10.59 -7.62
CA THR A 175 -3.83 -11.69 -6.74
C THR A 175 -2.47 -11.38 -6.12
N THR A 176 -1.88 -10.26 -6.48
CA THR A 176 -0.57 -9.86 -5.99
C THR A 176 -0.74 -9.21 -4.63
N LYS A 177 0.12 -9.55 -3.66
CA LYS A 177 0.06 -8.94 -2.33
C LYS A 177 0.79 -7.60 -2.34
N PRO A 178 0.29 -6.58 -1.62
CA PRO A 178 1.04 -5.36 -1.41
C PRO A 178 2.34 -5.66 -0.64
N THR A 179 3.41 -4.92 -0.92
CA THR A 179 4.70 -5.09 -0.23
C THR A 179 4.98 -3.90 0.67
N VAL A 180 5.26 -4.14 1.95
CA VAL A 180 5.70 -3.11 2.90
C VAL A 180 7.21 -2.96 2.80
N THR A 181 7.66 -2.07 1.90
CA THR A 181 9.06 -1.89 1.51
C THR A 181 9.95 -1.30 2.60
N ALA A 182 9.38 -0.51 3.50
CA ALA A 182 10.12 0.06 4.63
C ALA A 182 9.28 0.11 5.90
N LEU A 183 9.93 -0.20 7.03
CA LEU A 183 9.39 -0.03 8.37
C LEU A 183 10.51 0.38 9.32
N THR A 184 10.46 1.62 9.80
CA THR A 184 11.50 2.21 10.66
C THR A 184 10.89 2.96 11.84
N HIS A 185 11.70 3.20 12.87
CA HIS A 185 11.39 4.12 13.95
C HIS A 185 12.56 5.10 14.13
N SER A 186 12.27 6.31 14.59
CA SER A 186 13.27 7.32 14.94
C SER A 186 12.84 8.05 16.21
N PRO A 187 13.74 8.29 17.19
CA PRO A 187 15.16 7.92 17.18
C PRO A 187 15.38 6.41 17.35
N THR A 188 16.53 5.87 16.92
CA THR A 188 16.88 4.43 17.02
C THR A 188 17.17 3.95 18.44
N SER A 189 17.35 4.87 19.39
CA SER A 189 17.60 4.57 20.80
C SER A 189 16.87 5.59 21.68
N PRO A 190 15.53 5.50 21.74
CA PRO A 190 14.70 6.46 22.45
C PRO A 190 14.86 6.35 23.97
N LYS A 191 14.67 7.48 24.65
CA LYS A 191 14.59 7.57 26.10
C LYS A 191 13.15 7.84 26.56
N VAL A 192 12.88 7.59 27.83
CA VAL A 192 11.61 7.99 28.47
C VAL A 192 11.36 9.48 28.19
N GLY A 193 10.18 9.77 27.63
CA GLY A 193 9.76 11.11 27.22
C GLY A 193 10.07 11.52 25.78
N ASP A 194 10.95 10.80 25.05
CA ASP A 194 11.27 11.14 23.67
C ASP A 194 10.07 10.87 22.74
N PRO A 195 9.79 11.76 21.75
CA PRO A 195 8.86 11.46 20.68
C PRO A 195 9.48 10.45 19.71
N ILE A 196 8.88 9.27 19.61
CA ILE A 196 9.26 8.19 18.69
C ILE A 196 8.31 8.20 17.52
N THR A 197 8.84 8.37 16.31
CA THR A 197 8.07 8.35 15.06
C THR A 197 8.33 7.07 14.30
N PHE A 198 7.27 6.33 14.02
CA PHE A 198 7.23 5.12 13.21
C PHE A 198 6.78 5.47 11.80
N THR A 199 7.50 4.98 10.80
CA THR A 199 7.18 5.22 9.38
C THR A 199 7.12 3.88 8.65
N ALA A 200 6.01 3.64 7.96
CA ALA A 200 5.79 2.48 7.12
C ALA A 200 5.50 2.91 5.68
N THR A 201 6.23 2.36 4.72
CA THR A 201 6.02 2.59 3.28
C THR A 201 5.59 1.27 2.64
N ALA A 202 4.53 1.32 1.85
CA ALA A 202 4.05 0.19 1.08
C ALA A 202 3.79 0.57 -0.38
N SER A 203 3.87 -0.43 -1.27
CA SER A 203 3.61 -0.32 -2.70
C SER A 203 2.95 -1.60 -3.23
N ASP A 204 2.21 -1.48 -4.32
CA ASP A 204 1.48 -2.57 -4.97
C ASP A 204 1.28 -2.27 -6.47
N ASN A 205 1.00 -3.27 -7.30
CA ASN A 205 0.76 -3.12 -8.75
C ASN A 205 -0.57 -2.46 -9.11
N VAL A 206 -1.62 -2.63 -8.32
CA VAL A 206 -2.92 -1.94 -8.53
C VAL A 206 -3.08 -0.80 -7.53
N GLY A 207 -2.60 -0.98 -6.31
CA GLY A 207 -2.50 0.09 -5.32
C GLY A 207 -2.76 -0.35 -3.89
N VAL A 208 -2.21 0.41 -2.95
CA VAL A 208 -2.39 0.18 -1.50
C VAL A 208 -3.58 0.99 -1.00
N THR A 209 -4.55 0.33 -0.39
CA THR A 209 -5.75 0.97 0.16
C THR A 209 -5.60 1.29 1.64
N GLN A 210 -4.78 0.52 2.37
CA GLN A 210 -4.63 0.69 3.80
C GLN A 210 -3.25 0.25 4.29
N ILE A 211 -2.68 1.01 5.22
CA ILE A 211 -1.47 0.65 5.97
C ILE A 211 -1.79 0.76 7.46
N LYS A 212 -1.50 -0.27 8.25
CA LYS A 212 -1.62 -0.25 9.71
C LYS A 212 -0.25 -0.40 10.37
N ILE A 213 0.01 0.44 11.37
CA ILE A 213 1.17 0.32 12.27
C ILE A 213 0.71 -0.27 13.58
N TRP A 214 1.34 -1.36 14.00
CA TRP A 214 1.06 -2.08 15.23
C TRP A 214 2.25 -1.97 16.17
N ILE A 215 2.00 -1.71 17.44
CA ILE A 215 3.01 -1.72 18.51
C ILE A 215 2.43 -2.56 19.66
N ASP A 216 3.20 -3.55 20.10
CA ASP A 216 2.82 -4.51 21.14
C ASP A 216 1.43 -5.11 20.92
N ASP A 217 1.23 -5.72 19.73
CA ASP A 217 -0.05 -6.29 19.26
C ASP A 217 -1.24 -5.31 19.11
N VAL A 218 -1.06 -4.01 19.39
CA VAL A 218 -2.13 -3.01 19.29
C VAL A 218 -1.96 -2.16 18.04
N ALA A 219 -2.99 -2.10 17.19
CA ALA A 219 -3.03 -1.19 16.05
C ALA A 219 -3.09 0.26 16.54
N LYS A 220 -2.01 1.02 16.33
CA LYS A 220 -1.90 2.42 16.77
C LYS A 220 -2.31 3.41 15.70
N LYS A 221 -2.10 3.07 14.43
CA LYS A 221 -2.42 3.95 13.30
C LYS A 221 -2.89 3.16 12.10
N THR A 222 -3.91 3.70 11.43
CA THR A 222 -4.34 3.28 10.09
C THR A 222 -4.23 4.49 9.16
N CYS A 223 -3.59 4.29 8.00
CA CYS A 223 -3.48 5.28 6.94
C CYS A 223 -4.07 4.73 5.63
N THR A 224 -4.53 5.60 4.75
CA THR A 224 -5.05 5.26 3.41
C THR A 224 -4.06 5.57 2.28
N SER A 225 -2.86 6.05 2.63
CA SER A 225 -1.80 6.41 1.69
C SER A 225 -0.42 6.07 2.26
N SER A 226 0.53 5.83 1.35
CA SER A 226 1.94 5.60 1.64
C SER A 226 2.72 6.91 1.45
N PRO A 227 3.63 7.30 2.37
CA PRO A 227 3.99 6.63 3.62
C PRO A 227 2.98 6.88 4.76
N CYS A 228 2.86 5.90 5.67
CA CYS A 228 2.08 6.01 6.90
C CYS A 228 2.99 6.33 8.08
N THR A 229 2.65 7.36 8.86
CA THR A 229 3.44 7.79 10.03
C THR A 229 2.61 7.82 11.30
N TYR A 230 3.25 7.47 12.42
CA TYR A 230 2.68 7.51 13.76
C TYR A 230 3.74 7.94 14.78
N SER A 231 3.43 8.93 15.63
CA SER A 231 4.33 9.40 16.67
C SER A 231 3.73 9.17 18.06
N THR A 232 4.54 8.68 19.00
CA THR A 232 4.16 8.44 20.40
C THR A 232 5.36 8.63 21.32
N SER A 233 5.15 8.74 22.62
CA SER A 233 6.20 8.69 23.64
C SER A 233 5.84 7.70 24.75
N TYR A 234 6.82 7.34 25.58
CA TYR A 234 6.66 6.40 26.69
C TYR A 234 7.13 7.02 27.99
N THR A 235 6.44 6.67 29.09
CA THR A 235 6.72 7.18 30.45
C THR A 235 7.56 6.23 31.30
N THR A 236 7.73 4.99 30.85
CA THR A 236 8.52 3.95 31.52
C THR A 236 9.56 3.38 30.58
N ALA A 237 10.68 2.95 31.14
CA ALA A 237 11.70 2.24 30.36
C ALA A 237 11.27 0.79 30.18
N ASP A 238 11.11 0.36 28.93
CA ASP A 238 10.67 -0.98 28.58
C ASP A 238 11.10 -1.37 27.16
N SER A 239 11.03 -2.66 26.86
CA SER A 239 11.26 -3.22 25.52
C SER A 239 9.93 -3.37 24.79
N HIS A 240 9.88 -2.83 23.57
CA HIS A 240 8.68 -2.85 22.73
C HIS A 240 8.99 -3.46 21.37
N TRP A 241 7.94 -3.89 20.69
CA TRP A 241 8.06 -4.41 19.33
C TRP A 241 6.93 -3.90 18.43
N TYR A 242 7.20 -3.86 17.13
CA TYR A 242 6.31 -3.26 16.15
C TYR A 242 6.38 -3.93 14.78
N ILE A 243 5.27 -3.84 14.06
CA ILE A 243 5.07 -4.39 12.72
C ILE A 243 4.22 -3.41 11.89
N ALA A 244 4.21 -3.57 10.58
CA ALA A 244 3.27 -2.90 9.71
C ALA A 244 2.62 -3.89 8.76
N THR A 245 1.33 -3.69 8.49
CA THR A 245 0.54 -4.49 7.53
C THR A 245 -0.05 -3.56 6.48
N ALA A 246 0.02 -3.94 5.21
CA ALA A 246 -0.62 -3.24 4.11
C ALA A 246 -1.70 -4.09 3.45
N TYR A 247 -2.73 -3.43 2.93
CA TYR A 247 -3.87 -4.03 2.23
C TYR A 247 -4.03 -3.32 0.88
N ASP A 248 -4.41 -4.07 -0.14
CA ASP A 248 -4.75 -3.56 -1.46
C ASP A 248 -6.29 -3.50 -1.67
N ASN A 249 -6.72 -3.27 -2.90
CA ASN A 249 -8.14 -3.20 -3.25
C ASN A 249 -8.81 -4.58 -3.34
N ALA A 250 -8.04 -5.64 -3.57
CA ALA A 250 -8.49 -7.03 -3.57
C ALA A 250 -8.44 -7.67 -2.18
N GLN A 251 -8.09 -6.91 -1.14
CA GLN A 251 -7.89 -7.36 0.24
C GLN A 251 -6.73 -8.35 0.42
N ASN A 252 -5.77 -8.40 -0.51
CA ASN A 252 -4.54 -9.12 -0.25
C ASN A 252 -3.71 -8.36 0.79
N THR A 253 -2.93 -9.11 1.58
CA THR A 253 -2.24 -8.55 2.75
C THR A 253 -0.73 -8.76 2.66
N GLY A 254 0.01 -7.68 2.82
CA GLY A 254 1.46 -7.65 3.02
C GLY A 254 1.83 -7.27 4.44
N ARG A 255 3.04 -7.65 4.88
CA ARG A 255 3.53 -7.35 6.24
C ARG A 255 5.04 -7.08 6.24
N ASN A 256 5.49 -6.21 7.14
CA ASN A 256 6.90 -6.08 7.50
C ASN A 256 7.06 -6.13 9.04
N PRO A 257 7.94 -6.98 9.58
CA PRO A 257 8.66 -8.05 8.88
C PRO A 257 7.73 -9.09 8.23
N GLU A 258 8.22 -9.92 7.32
CA GLU A 258 7.42 -11.05 6.80
C GLU A 258 7.31 -12.18 7.84
N GLY A 259 6.30 -13.03 7.71
CA GLY A 259 6.06 -14.16 8.61
C GLY A 259 5.67 -13.73 10.03
N THR A 260 6.20 -14.43 11.04
CA THR A 260 5.92 -14.19 12.48
C THR A 260 6.92 -13.24 13.15
N GLY A 261 7.93 -12.74 12.42
CA GLY A 261 8.97 -11.88 12.97
C GLY A 261 8.46 -10.49 13.40
N THR A 262 9.23 -9.79 14.22
CA THR A 262 8.92 -8.42 14.69
C THR A 262 10.17 -7.55 14.62
N LYS A 263 9.99 -6.22 14.53
CA LYS A 263 11.09 -5.27 14.83
C LYS A 263 10.96 -4.84 16.28
N SER A 264 12.08 -4.59 16.95
CA SER A 264 12.08 -4.21 18.36
C SER A 264 12.84 -2.92 18.59
N PHE A 265 12.47 -2.22 19.67
CA PHE A 265 13.20 -1.06 20.19
C PHE A 265 13.11 -1.07 21.72
N ILE A 266 14.07 -0.42 22.37
CA ILE A 266 14.11 -0.32 23.83
C ILE A 266 14.00 1.17 24.17
N VAL A 267 13.02 1.52 25.01
CA VAL A 267 12.97 2.82 25.65
C VAL A 267 13.84 2.75 26.88
N SER A 268 14.96 3.46 26.86
CA SER A 268 15.88 3.52 28.00
C SER A 268 15.44 4.56 29.03
N ALA A 269 15.83 4.39 30.29
CA ALA A 269 15.56 5.39 31.31
C ALA A 269 16.11 6.76 30.87
N ALA A 270 15.34 7.82 31.09
CA ALA A 270 15.87 9.16 30.95
C ALA A 270 17.10 9.28 31.87
N THR A 271 18.25 9.62 31.30
CA THR A 271 19.43 9.98 32.10
C THR A 271 19.02 11.13 33.01
N GLN A 272 18.91 10.90 34.32
CA GLN A 272 18.71 11.98 35.27
C GLN A 272 19.89 12.94 35.14
N GLN A 273 19.70 14.07 34.48
CA GLN A 273 20.60 15.19 34.68
C GLN A 273 20.25 15.78 36.04
N LEU A 274 21.15 15.65 37.02
CA LEU A 274 20.98 16.28 38.34
C LEU A 274 20.95 17.81 38.16
N PRO A 275 20.10 18.55 38.93
CA PRO A 275 19.98 19.98 38.79
C PRO A 275 21.33 20.68 39.05
N THR A 276 21.73 21.53 38.11
CA THR A 276 22.89 22.41 38.16
C THR A 276 22.88 23.22 39.45
N GLY A 277 23.96 23.17 40.24
CA GLY A 277 24.09 23.96 41.48
C GLY A 277 23.60 23.29 42.78
N THR A 278 23.17 22.03 42.73
CA THR A 278 22.82 21.27 43.94
C THR A 278 24.06 21.02 44.80
N SER A 279 23.97 21.40 46.08
CA SER A 279 25.02 21.11 47.06
C SER A 279 25.08 19.61 47.32
N THR A 280 26.25 19.00 47.10
CA THR A 280 26.53 17.58 47.32
C THR A 280 27.51 17.44 48.47
N THR A 281 27.16 16.60 49.45
CA THR A 281 28.02 16.30 50.60
C THR A 281 28.57 14.88 50.49
N VAL A 282 29.89 14.75 50.58
CA VAL A 282 30.61 13.48 50.68
C VAL A 282 31.07 13.31 52.11
N ASN A 283 30.63 12.23 52.75
CA ASN A 283 31.02 11.90 54.11
C ASN A 283 32.32 11.09 54.07
N LEU A 284 33.31 11.53 54.84
CA LEU A 284 34.57 10.84 55.04
C LEU A 284 34.53 10.09 56.37
N GLY A 285 34.92 8.82 56.35
CA GLY A 285 35.23 8.08 57.57
C GLY A 285 36.62 8.42 58.08
N THR A 286 36.88 8.08 59.35
CA THR A 286 38.22 8.18 59.94
C THR A 286 39.21 7.29 59.17
N GLY A 287 40.35 7.84 58.76
CA GLY A 287 41.37 7.13 57.99
C GLY A 287 41.36 7.49 56.50
N TRP A 288 41.69 6.53 55.65
CA TRP A 288 41.74 6.74 54.20
C TRP A 288 40.35 6.70 53.57
N ASN A 289 40.17 7.48 52.52
CA ASN A 289 38.94 7.58 51.76
C ASN A 289 39.28 7.70 50.27
N LEU A 290 38.55 6.96 49.44
CA LEU A 290 38.49 7.22 48.01
C LEU A 290 37.27 8.08 47.74
N ILE A 291 37.47 9.25 47.15
CA ILE A 291 36.35 10.15 46.80
C ILE A 291 36.49 10.61 45.36
N SER A 292 35.40 11.13 44.80
CA SER A 292 35.40 11.64 43.44
C SER A 292 34.41 12.78 43.29
N ILE A 293 34.77 13.78 42.48
CA ILE A 293 33.84 14.81 42.03
C ILE A 293 33.59 14.58 40.54
N PRO A 294 32.39 14.11 40.14
CA PRO A 294 32.08 13.77 38.76
C PRO A 294 31.72 15.03 37.95
N GLY A 295 32.58 16.04 37.94
CA GLY A 295 32.32 17.28 37.21
C GLY A 295 33.05 18.54 37.67
N ASP A 296 32.69 19.67 37.04
CA ASP A 296 33.09 21.01 37.46
C ASP A 296 32.35 21.42 38.74
N PHE A 297 33.03 22.07 39.69
CA PHE A 297 32.43 22.54 40.94
C PHE A 297 32.90 23.96 41.27
N SER A 298 32.08 24.73 42.00
CA SER A 298 32.35 26.15 42.31
C SER A 298 33.47 26.32 43.36
N ALA A 299 33.20 25.86 44.58
CA ALA A 299 34.11 25.83 45.72
C ALA A 299 33.65 24.72 46.68
N ALA A 300 34.60 24.07 47.34
CA ALA A 300 34.30 23.05 48.34
C ALA A 300 34.48 23.62 49.76
N THR A 301 33.62 23.23 50.69
CA THR A 301 33.70 23.51 52.12
C THR A 301 33.89 22.21 52.88
N THR A 302 34.49 22.24 54.07
CA THR A 302 34.72 21.02 54.85
C THR A 302 34.45 21.22 56.33
N THR A 303 34.01 20.15 56.99
CA THR A 303 33.99 20.06 58.45
C THR A 303 35.24 19.36 59.01
N CYS A 304 36.17 18.94 58.15
CA CYS A 304 37.37 18.21 58.55
C CYS A 304 38.38 19.15 59.22
N SER A 305 38.88 18.77 60.40
CA SER A 305 40.00 19.45 61.04
C SER A 305 41.33 18.92 60.48
N ASN A 306 42.04 19.72 59.68
CA ASN A 306 43.28 19.34 58.98
C ASN A 306 43.21 18.05 58.14
N PRO A 307 42.29 17.95 57.16
CA PRO A 307 42.33 16.84 56.20
C PRO A 307 43.57 16.96 55.32
N THR A 308 44.23 15.83 55.07
CA THR A 308 45.33 15.75 54.11
C THR A 308 44.81 15.10 52.84
N ILE A 309 44.84 15.83 51.73
CA ILE A 309 44.41 15.30 50.43
C ILE A 309 45.63 15.13 49.53
N TYR A 310 45.74 13.93 48.97
CA TYR A 310 46.74 13.59 47.98
C TYR A 310 46.08 13.58 46.60
N PHE A 311 46.66 14.33 45.66
CA PHE A 311 46.19 14.36 44.29
C PHE A 311 47.05 13.41 43.46
N PHE A 312 46.40 12.49 42.78
CA PHE A 312 47.06 11.67 41.77
C PHE A 312 47.06 12.42 40.43
N ASP A 313 48.24 12.71 39.91
CA ASP A 313 48.41 13.27 38.58
C ASP A 313 48.43 12.14 37.54
N ALA A 314 47.36 12.07 36.75
CA ALA A 314 47.19 11.05 35.72
C ALA A 314 48.19 11.17 34.56
N ASN A 315 48.83 12.32 34.37
CA ASN A 315 49.83 12.50 33.32
C ASN A 315 51.21 11.98 33.74
N THR A 316 51.58 12.20 35.00
CA THR A 316 52.88 11.78 35.55
C THR A 316 52.82 10.45 36.30
N GLN A 317 51.62 9.92 36.56
CA GLN A 317 51.36 8.72 37.39
C GLN A 317 51.95 8.84 38.81
N GLN A 318 51.99 10.05 39.37
CA GLN A 318 52.54 10.31 40.70
C GLN A 318 51.54 11.03 41.61
N TYR A 319 51.69 10.81 42.92
CA TYR A 319 51.00 11.62 43.91
C TYR A 319 51.74 12.94 44.11
N SER A 320 51.00 14.05 44.03
CA SER A 320 51.51 15.35 44.47
C SER A 320 51.56 15.43 46.00
N ASN A 321 52.39 16.34 46.50
CA ASN A 321 52.51 16.61 47.93
C ASN A 321 51.17 17.10 48.51
N ALA A 322 50.88 16.66 49.75
CA ALA A 322 49.72 17.01 50.54
C ALA A 322 49.34 18.51 50.45
N LYS A 323 48.10 18.82 50.04
CA LYS A 323 47.49 20.15 50.26
C LYS A 323 46.49 20.07 51.42
N THR A 324 46.43 21.14 52.22
CA THR A 324 45.32 21.37 53.15
C THR A 324 44.07 21.79 52.38
N PHE A 325 42.90 21.36 52.84
CA PHE A 325 41.63 21.52 52.11
C PHE A 325 41.22 22.97 51.82
N ASP A 326 41.64 23.94 52.64
CA ASP A 326 41.38 25.38 52.46
C ASP A 326 41.91 25.96 51.13
N GLY A 327 42.66 25.17 50.35
CA GLY A 327 43.19 25.50 49.05
C GLY A 327 42.46 24.93 47.82
N ILE A 328 41.38 24.15 47.95
CA ILE A 328 40.65 23.63 46.77
C ILE A 328 39.81 24.75 46.14
N LYS A 329 40.49 25.64 45.42
CA LYS A 329 39.88 26.63 44.53
C LYS A 329 39.83 25.98 43.16
N ASN A 330 38.72 26.15 42.42
CA ASN A 330 38.54 25.68 41.04
C ASN A 330 39.51 26.41 40.06
N THR A 331 40.82 26.36 40.31
CA THR A 331 41.85 26.96 39.46
C THR A 331 42.19 26.00 38.33
N PRO A 332 42.48 26.48 37.11
CA PRO A 332 42.84 25.62 35.98
C PRO A 332 43.92 24.57 36.28
N ALA A 333 44.85 24.83 37.22
CA ALA A 333 45.90 23.89 37.61
C ALA A 333 45.41 22.75 38.53
N ASP A 334 44.55 23.04 39.51
CA ASP A 334 43.92 22.03 40.39
C ASP A 334 42.87 21.20 39.62
N VAL A 335 42.30 21.84 38.61
CA VAL A 335 41.31 21.35 37.67
C VAL A 335 41.93 20.45 36.60
N GLN A 336 43.18 20.69 36.17
CA GLN A 336 43.92 19.81 35.25
C GLN A 336 44.33 18.47 35.89
N THR A 337 44.46 18.40 37.22
CA THR A 337 44.78 17.17 37.96
C THR A 337 43.55 16.48 38.56
N GLY A 338 42.50 17.23 38.93
CA GLY A 338 41.31 16.71 39.62
C GLY A 338 40.05 16.49 38.76
N LYS A 339 39.95 17.04 37.54
CA LYS A 339 38.71 17.00 36.75
C LYS A 339 38.25 15.62 36.33
N ARG A 340 39.13 14.63 36.27
CA ARG A 340 38.86 13.33 35.64
C ARG A 340 39.36 12.16 36.47
N THR A 341 39.57 12.38 37.77
CA THR A 341 40.22 11.41 38.64
C THR A 341 39.48 11.28 39.97
N SER A 342 39.67 10.14 40.61
CA SER A 342 39.34 9.95 42.03
C SER A 342 40.48 10.47 42.91
N TRP A 343 40.14 10.92 44.11
CA TRP A 343 41.03 11.55 45.07
C TRP A 343 41.27 10.62 46.25
N TRP A 344 42.51 10.62 46.74
CA TRP A 344 42.90 9.84 47.91
C TRP A 344 43.05 10.78 49.10
N ALA A 345 42.10 10.68 50.04
CA ALA A 345 41.98 11.63 51.15
C ALA A 345 42.18 10.92 52.50
N TYR A 346 42.98 11.52 53.38
CA TYR A 346 43.11 11.07 54.77
C TYR A 346 42.36 12.04 55.69
N ALA A 347 41.40 11.52 56.44
CA ALA A 347 40.62 12.24 57.44
C ALA A 347 40.99 11.76 58.85
N PRO A 348 41.56 12.61 59.72
CA PRO A 348 41.95 12.20 61.07
C PRO A 348 40.76 11.89 61.99
N SER A 349 39.56 12.37 61.64
CA SER A 349 38.29 12.02 62.29
C SER A 349 37.17 12.06 61.24
N ALA A 350 36.05 11.38 61.50
CA ALA A 350 34.90 11.40 60.62
C ALA A 350 34.43 12.84 60.37
N CYS A 351 34.29 13.20 59.11
CA CYS A 351 33.99 14.57 58.69
C CYS A 351 33.31 14.55 57.31
N SER A 352 33.07 15.72 56.74
CA SER A 352 32.40 15.84 55.45
C SER A 352 33.02 16.92 54.59
N ILE A 353 32.86 16.74 53.28
CA ILE A 353 33.22 17.70 52.24
C ILE A 353 31.95 18.03 51.48
N THR A 354 31.62 19.32 51.34
CA THR A 354 30.43 19.78 50.64
C THR A 354 30.81 20.70 49.49
N TYR A 355 30.31 20.44 48.29
CA TYR A 355 30.57 21.22 47.07
C TYR A 355 29.31 21.32 46.20
N SER A 356 29.23 22.36 45.37
CA SER A 356 28.18 22.47 44.35
C SER A 356 28.73 22.10 42.98
N VAL A 357 28.20 21.03 42.39
CA VAL A 357 28.54 20.62 41.02
C VAL A 357 27.83 21.57 40.05
N ILE A 358 28.63 22.25 39.22
CA ILE A 358 28.15 23.16 38.18
C ILE A 358 27.93 22.37 36.89
N ASN A 359 28.86 21.50 36.49
CA ASN A 359 28.69 20.69 35.27
C ASN A 359 29.06 19.25 35.57
N TYR A 360 28.10 18.33 35.49
CA TYR A 360 28.40 16.90 35.60
C TYR A 360 29.15 16.41 34.36
N GLN A 361 30.21 15.63 34.58
CA GLN A 361 30.88 14.89 33.52
C GLN A 361 30.20 13.54 33.29
N THR A 362 30.33 13.05 32.05
CA THR A 362 29.90 11.71 31.63
C THR A 362 31.07 10.73 31.65
N SER A 363 30.78 9.42 31.61
CA SER A 363 31.82 8.38 31.45
C SER A 363 32.56 8.54 30.13
N THR A 364 31.81 8.93 29.08
CA THR A 364 32.35 9.17 27.74
C THR A 364 33.44 10.23 27.75
N GLY A 365 34.58 9.91 27.14
CA GLY A 365 35.66 10.88 26.98
C GLY A 365 36.67 10.94 28.13
N ILE A 366 36.52 10.12 29.17
CA ILE A 366 37.52 10.01 30.25
C ILE A 366 38.76 9.25 29.73
N PRO A 367 39.95 9.88 29.72
CA PRO A 367 41.18 9.23 29.28
C PRO A 367 41.68 8.26 30.35
N VAL A 368 42.15 7.10 29.90
CA VAL A 368 42.75 6.05 30.73
C VAL A 368 44.14 5.77 30.18
N LYS A 369 45.15 5.73 31.06
CA LYS A 369 46.54 5.38 30.70
C LYS A 369 46.79 3.90 30.89
N GLN A 370 47.83 3.38 30.26
CA GLN A 370 48.34 2.06 30.61
C GLN A 370 48.83 2.05 32.06
N GLY A 371 48.49 1.02 32.84
CA GLY A 371 48.78 0.91 34.27
C GLY A 371 47.59 1.27 35.16
N TRP A 372 47.87 1.71 36.39
CA TRP A 372 46.85 2.07 37.39
C TRP A 372 46.29 3.46 37.15
N ASN A 373 44.96 3.57 37.21
CA ASN A 373 44.21 4.80 37.01
C ASN A 373 43.19 4.97 38.13
N PHE A 374 43.06 6.21 38.62
CA PHE A 374 41.99 6.60 39.51
C PHE A 374 40.88 7.22 38.67
N LEU A 375 39.73 6.55 38.58
CA LEU A 375 38.63 6.97 37.71
C LEU A 375 37.43 7.42 38.54
N PRO A 376 36.74 8.50 38.16
CA PRO A 376 35.52 8.92 38.83
C PRO A 376 34.38 7.94 38.51
N ILE A 377 33.40 7.86 39.42
CA ILE A 377 32.11 7.22 39.15
C ILE A 377 31.13 8.32 38.78
N THR A 378 30.93 8.55 37.47
CA THR A 378 30.06 9.60 36.96
C THR A 378 28.59 9.21 37.05
N ASN A 379 27.70 10.20 36.97
CA ASN A 379 26.27 9.98 37.19
C ASN A 379 25.64 9.06 36.13
N ASP A 380 26.11 9.16 34.89
CA ASP A 380 25.68 8.32 33.77
C ASP A 380 26.23 6.89 33.81
N MET A 381 27.11 6.56 34.76
CA MET A 381 27.52 5.17 35.02
C MET A 381 26.49 4.41 35.86
N SER A 382 25.59 5.10 36.57
CA SER A 382 24.58 4.43 37.41
C SER A 382 23.72 3.48 36.58
N GLY A 383 23.62 2.22 37.03
CA GLY A 383 22.92 1.16 36.32
C GLY A 383 23.69 0.52 35.15
N LYS A 384 24.84 1.07 34.76
CA LYS A 384 25.74 0.46 33.76
C LYS A 384 26.80 -0.41 34.44
N LYS A 385 27.45 -1.27 33.66
CA LYS A 385 28.65 -2.02 34.05
C LYS A 385 29.89 -1.30 33.56
N LEU A 386 31.03 -1.58 34.19
CA LEU A 386 32.31 -1.08 33.68
C LEU A 386 32.61 -1.66 32.29
N ASP A 387 32.15 -2.89 32.01
CA ASP A 387 32.22 -3.50 30.68
C ASP A 387 31.41 -2.77 29.60
N ASP A 388 30.32 -2.10 29.96
CA ASP A 388 29.46 -1.39 29.00
C ASP A 388 30.09 -0.06 28.57
N ILE A 389 31.00 0.50 29.38
CA ILE A 389 31.57 1.85 29.20
C ILE A 389 33.08 1.82 28.91
N LYS A 390 33.75 0.65 28.99
CA LYS A 390 35.19 0.57 28.77
C LYS A 390 35.63 0.92 27.35
N GLY A 391 34.75 0.78 26.36
CA GLY A 391 35.10 1.01 24.95
C GLY A 391 36.31 0.18 24.52
N SER A 392 37.37 0.84 24.03
CA SER A 392 38.64 0.21 23.63
C SER A 392 39.62 -0.03 24.78
N CYS A 393 39.21 0.25 26.03
CA CYS A 393 40.05 0.07 27.20
C CYS A 393 40.17 -1.39 27.62
N GLY A 394 41.40 -1.90 27.66
CA GLY A 394 41.75 -3.21 28.20
C GLY A 394 41.80 -3.20 29.73
N LEU A 395 40.68 -2.86 30.37
CA LEU A 395 40.55 -2.86 31.83
C LEU A 395 40.61 -4.30 32.33
N SER A 396 41.59 -4.63 33.20
CA SER A 396 41.83 -6.00 33.67
C SER A 396 41.30 -6.25 35.08
N VAL A 397 41.42 -5.25 35.96
CA VAL A 397 40.91 -5.30 37.35
C VAL A 397 40.47 -3.92 37.79
N ALA A 398 39.41 -3.87 38.62
CA ALA A 398 38.93 -2.66 39.26
C ALA A 398 38.68 -2.91 40.76
N TYR A 399 38.90 -1.87 41.57
CA TYR A 399 38.65 -1.90 43.01
C TYR A 399 37.96 -0.62 43.46
N ARG A 400 37.22 -0.73 44.55
CA ARG A 400 36.69 0.38 45.35
C ARG A 400 37.28 0.34 46.75
N PHE A 401 37.27 1.47 47.42
CA PHE A 401 37.70 1.52 48.82
C PHE A 401 36.49 1.41 49.75
N ASN A 402 36.57 0.49 50.71
CA ASN A 402 35.59 0.40 51.79
C ASN A 402 36.09 1.21 52.97
N THR A 403 35.56 2.42 53.12
CA THR A 403 35.93 3.33 54.21
C THR A 403 35.65 2.76 55.60
N ALA A 404 34.54 2.03 55.78
CA ALA A 404 34.20 1.47 57.09
C ALA A 404 35.17 0.36 57.54
N ALA A 405 35.68 -0.43 56.59
CA ALA A 405 36.64 -1.49 56.84
C ALA A 405 38.10 -1.08 56.60
N ASN A 406 38.34 0.16 56.12
CA ASN A 406 39.64 0.71 55.74
C ASN A 406 40.46 -0.22 54.83
N ASN A 407 39.82 -0.85 53.83
CA ASN A 407 40.45 -1.79 52.91
C ASN A 407 39.94 -1.67 51.46
N TRP A 408 40.69 -2.24 50.52
CA TRP A 408 40.30 -2.33 49.11
C TRP A 408 39.38 -3.53 48.88
N VAL A 409 38.33 -3.33 48.10
CA VAL A 409 37.34 -4.35 47.74
C VAL A 409 37.29 -4.45 46.21
N SER A 410 37.34 -5.68 45.69
CA SER A 410 37.23 -5.93 44.25
C SER A 410 35.89 -5.40 43.70
N LEU A 411 35.95 -4.72 42.56
CA LEU A 411 34.81 -4.28 41.79
C LEU A 411 34.80 -5.06 40.47
N PRO A 412 33.93 -6.08 40.33
CA PRO A 412 33.84 -6.85 39.10
C PRO A 412 33.45 -5.94 37.92
N LEU A 413 34.09 -6.14 36.75
CA LEU A 413 33.79 -5.33 35.56
C LEU A 413 32.33 -5.47 35.09
N THR A 414 31.71 -6.60 35.43
CA THR A 414 30.32 -6.96 35.12
C THR A 414 29.32 -6.49 36.18
N ALA A 415 29.77 -5.91 37.29
CA ALA A 415 28.89 -5.40 38.33
C ALA A 415 28.28 -4.06 37.91
N ASN A 416 26.99 -3.87 38.20
CA ASN A 416 26.31 -2.61 37.96
C ASN A 416 26.74 -1.58 39.01
N PHE A 417 27.00 -0.34 38.59
CA PHE A 417 27.15 0.77 39.53
C PHE A 417 25.80 1.11 40.16
N GLY A 418 25.77 1.18 41.50
CA GLY A 418 24.64 1.65 42.27
C GLY A 418 24.60 3.17 42.38
N ASN A 419 23.42 3.70 42.72
CA ASN A 419 23.22 5.12 42.98
C ASN A 419 24.07 5.67 44.15
N THR A 420 24.54 4.80 45.05
CA THR A 420 25.38 5.15 46.20
C THR A 420 26.88 5.06 45.89
N ASP A 421 27.27 4.49 44.74
CA ASP A 421 28.69 4.41 44.34
C ASP A 421 29.19 5.75 43.79
N ARG A 422 28.26 6.64 43.40
CA ARG A 422 28.56 8.03 43.05
C ARG A 422 29.40 8.67 44.15
N PHE A 423 30.42 9.42 43.74
CA PHE A 423 31.35 10.14 44.61
C PHE A 423 32.37 9.30 45.41
N ASN A 424 32.32 7.97 45.36
CA ASN A 424 33.30 7.11 46.04
C ASN A 424 34.49 6.72 45.15
N GLY A 425 34.41 6.99 43.85
CA GLY A 425 35.50 6.72 42.91
C GLY A 425 35.83 5.24 42.74
N MET A 426 36.80 4.96 41.86
CA MET A 426 37.38 3.63 41.70
C MET A 426 38.86 3.71 41.30
N ILE A 427 39.58 2.61 41.49
CA ILE A 427 40.90 2.40 40.89
C ILE A 427 40.81 1.24 39.88
N VAL A 428 41.41 1.41 38.71
CA VAL A 428 41.36 0.43 37.62
C VAL A 428 42.75 0.26 37.02
N TYR A 429 43.12 -0.98 36.72
CA TYR A 429 44.29 -1.26 35.90
C TYR A 429 43.90 -1.42 34.43
N SER A 430 44.56 -0.71 33.53
CA SER A 430 44.37 -0.84 32.09
C SER A 430 45.63 -1.34 31.40
N ASN A 431 45.47 -2.31 30.49
CA ASN A 431 46.56 -2.86 29.70
C ASN A 431 47.04 -1.93 28.58
N ASN A 432 46.25 -0.91 28.22
CA ASN A 432 46.54 0.06 27.16
C ASN A 432 46.00 1.45 27.51
N ALA A 433 46.55 2.48 26.86
CA ALA A 433 45.96 3.81 26.87
C ALA A 433 44.73 3.86 25.95
N CYS A 434 43.66 4.53 26.40
CA CYS A 434 42.35 4.53 25.74
C CYS A 434 41.46 5.65 26.31
N THR A 435 40.21 5.71 25.85
CA THR A 435 39.19 6.64 26.33
C THR A 435 37.88 5.89 26.55
N LEU A 436 37.25 6.06 27.71
CA LEU A 436 35.94 5.47 28.03
C LEU A 436 34.85 5.98 27.07
N GLN A 437 33.81 5.15 26.88
CA GLN A 437 32.67 5.42 25.98
C GLN A 437 31.36 5.64 26.74
#